data_AF-A0A5D2QSW2-F1
#
_entry.id   AF-A0A5D2QSW2-F1
#
_cell.length_a   1.000
_cell.length_b   1.000
_cell.length_c   1.000
_cell.angle_alpha   90.00
_cell.angle_beta   90.00
_cell.angle_gamma   90.00
#
_symmetry.space_group_name_H-M   'P 1'
#
loop_
_entity.id
_entity.type
_entity.pdbx_description
1 polymer ?
#
loop_
_entity_poly.entity_id
_entity_poly.type
_entity_poly.pdbx_seq_one_letter_code
_entity_poly.pdbx_strand_id
1 'polypeptide(L)'
;MFLRLLPLFKEIRTFKLEEDVHVVRCSRERSRAAWKVIEEYLMPFVEQERYKISSGCRLHPDNDLYRDQEQHKHHLDINEWRCGYCRKNFYEEKYLDKHFDNRHFDLLNTSHSRCLADLCGALHCDLVMDSSLRKTKCNPAAAARNKHLCESLADSCFPVSKGPVSGRLHEFFLRQFCDAHTCSGGPKPFPKGQKNRTSMLYISLSVLTLMLLPLFYFFIYLYQRGIKSGSQELKRISLSGRKKKSF
;
A
#
# COMPACT_ATOMS: atom_id res chain seq x y z
N MET A 1 -7.67 -71.21 -27.48
CA MET A 1 -8.89 -70.59 -28.03
C MET A 1 -9.68 -70.04 -26.85
N PHE A 2 -9.66 -68.71 -26.66
CA PHE A 2 -10.53 -67.89 -25.77
C PHE A 2 -10.52 -68.20 -24.25
N LEU A 3 -10.54 -67.26 -23.31
CA LEU A 3 -10.81 -65.83 -23.34
C LEU A 3 -10.18 -65.21 -22.08
N ARG A 4 -9.44 -64.11 -22.24
CA ARG A 4 -8.97 -63.25 -21.15
C ARG A 4 -10.17 -62.57 -20.49
N LEU A 5 -10.24 -62.55 -19.17
CA LEU A 5 -11.03 -61.56 -18.42
C LEU A 5 -10.18 -61.04 -17.26
N LEU A 6 -10.06 -59.71 -17.26
CA LEU A 6 -9.14 -58.86 -16.51
C LEU A 6 -9.39 -58.90 -14.99
N PRO A 7 -8.36 -58.84 -14.13
CA PRO A 7 -8.55 -58.45 -12.75
C PRO A 7 -8.60 -56.92 -12.61
N LEU A 8 -9.52 -56.51 -11.75
CA LEU A 8 -9.86 -55.17 -11.28
C LEU A 8 -8.64 -54.46 -10.64
N PHE A 9 -7.89 -53.67 -11.40
CA PHE A 9 -6.84 -52.80 -10.85
C PHE A 9 -7.43 -51.46 -10.40
N LYS A 10 -7.71 -51.39 -9.10
CA LYS A 10 -7.96 -50.16 -8.36
C LYS A 10 -6.65 -49.36 -8.35
N GLU A 11 -6.60 -48.31 -9.16
CA GLU A 11 -5.44 -47.42 -9.29
C GLU A 11 -5.28 -46.59 -8.01
N ILE A 12 -4.51 -47.12 -7.05
CA ILE A 12 -4.00 -46.37 -5.91
C ILE A 12 -2.97 -45.40 -6.47
N ARG A 13 -3.40 -44.17 -6.74
CA ARG A 13 -2.53 -43.06 -7.12
C ARG A 13 -1.60 -42.77 -5.94
N THR A 14 -0.42 -43.39 -5.97
CA THR A 14 0.70 -43.10 -5.08
C THR A 14 1.07 -41.63 -5.24
N PHE A 15 0.67 -40.81 -4.28
CA PHE A 15 1.16 -39.44 -4.15
C PHE A 15 2.62 -39.56 -3.73
N LYS A 16 3.52 -39.45 -4.71
CA LYS A 16 4.96 -39.41 -4.49
C LYS A 16 5.23 -38.13 -3.69
N LEU A 17 5.59 -38.32 -2.42
CA LEU A 17 6.12 -37.28 -1.54
C LEU A 17 7.48 -36.88 -2.13
N GLU A 18 7.52 -35.82 -2.93
CA GLU A 18 8.77 -35.10 -3.22
C GLU A 18 9.11 -34.27 -2.00
N GLU A 19 9.99 -34.83 -1.17
CA GLU A 19 10.83 -34.05 -0.27
C GLU A 19 12.08 -33.63 -1.07
N ASP A 20 12.53 -32.40 -0.83
CA ASP A 20 13.82 -31.82 -1.24
C ASP A 20 13.93 -31.00 -2.56
N VAL A 21 13.13 -29.94 -2.66
CA VAL A 21 13.60 -28.54 -2.83
C VAL A 21 12.49 -27.67 -2.23
N HIS A 22 12.79 -26.84 -1.24
CA HIS A 22 11.82 -25.89 -0.67
C HIS A 22 11.53 -24.78 -1.69
N VAL A 23 10.84 -25.11 -2.79
CA VAL A 23 10.31 -24.13 -3.73
C VAL A 23 9.23 -23.38 -2.98
N VAL A 24 9.59 -22.22 -2.46
CA VAL A 24 8.65 -21.29 -1.84
C VAL A 24 7.67 -20.87 -2.94
N ARG A 25 6.51 -21.53 -2.99
CA ARG A 25 5.43 -21.24 -3.95
C ARG A 25 4.63 -19.98 -3.53
N CYS A 26 5.32 -18.95 -3.07
CA CYS A 26 4.68 -17.69 -2.71
C CYS A 26 4.74 -16.73 -3.91
N SER A 27 3.59 -16.22 -4.32
CA SER A 27 3.55 -15.19 -5.37
C SER A 27 3.89 -13.83 -4.76
N ARG A 28 5.06 -13.28 -5.12
CA ARG A 28 5.53 -11.97 -4.63
C ARG A 28 4.54 -10.84 -4.92
N GLU A 29 4.05 -10.75 -6.16
CA GLU A 29 3.09 -9.72 -6.59
C GLU A 29 1.80 -9.76 -5.76
N ARG A 30 1.25 -10.96 -5.53
CA ARG A 30 0.07 -11.14 -4.68
C ARG A 30 0.37 -10.83 -3.20
N SER A 31 1.56 -11.18 -2.71
CA SER A 31 2.00 -10.83 -1.35
C SER A 31 2.07 -9.32 -1.17
N ARG A 32 2.62 -8.59 -2.16
CA ARG A 32 2.65 -7.13 -2.20
C ARG A 32 1.24 -6.53 -2.21
N ALA A 33 0.33 -7.11 -3.00
CA ALA A 33 -1.07 -6.70 -3.01
C ALA A 33 -1.76 -6.90 -1.66
N ALA A 34 -1.54 -8.05 -1.01
CA ALA A 34 -2.06 -8.33 0.33
C ALA A 34 -1.55 -7.32 1.36
N TRP A 35 -0.23 -7.05 1.35
CA TRP A 35 0.37 -6.06 2.23
C TRP A 35 -0.21 -4.66 1.98
N LYS A 36 -0.35 -4.24 0.72
CA LYS A 36 -0.97 -2.96 0.36
C LYS A 36 -2.38 -2.84 0.93
N VAL A 37 -3.20 -3.89 0.83
CA VAL A 37 -4.54 -3.91 1.44
C VAL A 37 -4.46 -3.74 2.97
N ILE A 38 -3.55 -4.47 3.63
CA ILE A 38 -3.36 -4.37 5.08
C ILE A 38 -2.96 -2.93 5.46
N GLU A 39 -1.98 -2.36 4.79
CA GLU A 39 -1.47 -1.01 5.05
C GLU A 39 -2.53 0.07 4.81
N GLU A 40 -3.33 -0.05 3.75
CA GLU A 40 -4.29 0.97 3.35
C GLU A 40 -5.63 0.90 4.12
N TYR A 41 -6.09 -0.31 4.42
CA TYR A 41 -7.45 -0.55 4.93
C TYR A 41 -7.51 -1.07 6.37
N LEU A 42 -6.41 -1.62 6.93
CA LEU A 42 -6.38 -2.17 8.29
C LEU A 42 -5.51 -1.34 9.24
N MET A 43 -4.23 -1.15 8.89
CA MET A 43 -3.24 -0.49 9.74
C MET A 43 -3.67 0.88 10.28
N PRO A 44 -4.38 1.74 9.52
CA PRO A 44 -4.76 3.05 10.04
C PRO A 44 -5.68 3.00 11.27
N PHE A 45 -6.47 1.94 11.41
CA PHE A 45 -7.36 1.72 12.55
C PHE A 45 -6.61 1.04 13.71
N VAL A 46 -5.72 0.09 13.40
CA VAL A 46 -4.86 -0.57 14.40
C VAL A 46 -3.97 0.46 15.10
N GLU A 47 -3.35 1.36 14.34
CA GLU A 47 -2.50 2.43 14.84
C GLU A 47 -3.29 3.47 15.63
N GLN A 48 -4.50 3.84 15.15
CA GLN A 48 -5.38 4.77 15.86
C GLN A 48 -5.77 4.26 17.24
N GLU A 49 -6.06 2.96 17.36
CA GLU A 49 -6.39 2.30 18.63
C GLU A 49 -5.13 1.90 19.44
N ARG A 50 -3.92 2.20 18.94
CA ARG A 50 -2.62 1.83 19.52
C ARG A 50 -2.51 0.33 19.84
N TYR A 51 -3.17 -0.49 19.03
CA TYR A 51 -3.21 -1.93 19.25
C TYR A 51 -1.93 -2.59 18.72
N LYS A 52 -1.35 -3.50 19.51
CA LYS A 52 -0.20 -4.30 19.10
C LYS A 52 -0.70 -5.66 18.60
N ILE A 53 -0.52 -5.91 17.30
CA ILE A 53 -0.81 -7.21 16.72
C ILE A 53 0.13 -8.24 17.36
N SER A 54 -0.39 -9.42 17.69
CA SER A 54 0.40 -10.51 18.27
C SER A 54 1.41 -11.06 17.27
N SER A 55 2.63 -11.40 17.69
CA SER A 55 3.63 -12.04 16.82
C SER A 55 3.15 -13.39 16.25
N GLY A 56 2.19 -14.05 16.89
CA GLY A 56 1.56 -15.27 16.36
C GLY A 56 0.50 -15.04 15.27
N CYS A 57 0.10 -13.80 15.01
CA CYS A 57 -0.90 -13.48 14.00
C CYS A 57 -0.29 -13.46 12.59
N ARG A 58 -0.99 -14.01 11.60
CA ARG A 58 -0.51 -14.05 10.21
C ARG A 58 -0.40 -12.67 9.54
N LEU A 59 -1.13 -11.68 10.04
CA LEU A 59 -1.09 -10.29 9.58
C LEU A 59 0.01 -9.47 10.26
N HIS A 60 0.80 -10.07 11.17
CA HIS A 60 1.90 -9.37 11.81
C HIS A 60 2.96 -8.98 10.76
N PRO A 61 3.46 -7.72 10.74
CA PRO A 61 4.42 -7.28 9.74
C PRO A 61 5.69 -8.14 9.65
N ASP A 62 6.21 -8.57 10.81
CA ASP A 62 7.44 -9.38 10.88
C ASP A 62 7.25 -10.82 10.35
N ASN A 63 6.00 -11.26 10.16
CA ASN A 63 5.71 -12.59 9.63
C ASN A 63 5.59 -12.58 8.11
N ASP A 64 5.66 -11.43 7.43
CA ASP A 64 5.59 -11.38 5.97
C ASP A 64 6.93 -11.81 5.35
N LEU A 65 6.89 -12.91 4.60
CA LEU A 65 8.03 -13.52 3.92
C LEU A 65 8.85 -12.54 3.10
N TYR A 66 8.20 -11.66 2.34
CA TYR A 66 8.90 -10.76 1.42
C TYR A 66 9.15 -9.36 2.01
N ARG A 67 8.75 -9.11 3.27
CA ARG A 67 8.76 -7.78 3.87
C ARG A 67 10.12 -7.10 3.78
N ASP A 68 11.16 -7.80 4.22
CA ASP A 68 12.51 -7.26 4.24
C ASP A 68 12.96 -6.86 2.83
N GLN A 69 12.75 -7.73 1.84
CA GLN A 69 13.14 -7.45 0.45
C GLN A 69 12.34 -6.30 -0.17
N GLU A 70 11.04 -6.21 0.10
CA GLU A 70 10.22 -5.10 -0.39
C GLU A 70 10.65 -3.75 0.24
N GLN A 71 11.10 -3.74 1.50
CA GLN A 71 11.67 -2.55 2.16
C GLN A 71 13.04 -2.13 1.60
N HIS A 72 13.77 -3.08 1.03
CA HIS A 72 15.06 -2.85 0.37
C HIS A 72 14.94 -2.55 -1.12
N LYS A 73 13.76 -2.15 -1.59
CA LYS A 73 13.59 -1.56 -2.92
C LYS A 73 13.71 -0.05 -2.84
N HIS A 74 14.59 0.51 -3.65
CA HIS A 74 14.71 1.95 -3.79
C HIS A 74 14.31 2.37 -5.20
N HIS A 75 13.21 3.10 -5.32
CA HIS A 75 12.81 3.74 -6.56
C HIS A 75 13.38 5.17 -6.57
N LEU A 76 14.42 5.38 -7.37
CA LEU A 76 15.20 6.63 -7.35
C LEU A 76 14.72 7.62 -8.41
N ASP A 77 14.33 7.10 -9.57
CA ASP A 77 13.77 7.85 -10.70
C ASP A 77 12.76 6.95 -11.45
N ILE A 78 11.97 7.51 -12.36
CA ILE A 78 10.90 6.85 -13.14
C ILE A 78 11.32 5.48 -13.68
N ASN A 79 12.58 5.37 -14.11
CA ASN A 79 13.16 4.19 -14.74
C ASN A 79 14.42 3.69 -13.99
N GLU A 80 14.58 4.02 -12.70
CA GLU A 80 15.73 3.59 -11.91
C GLU A 80 15.28 2.95 -10.59
N TRP A 81 15.33 1.63 -10.56
CA TRP A 81 15.13 0.78 -9.39
C TRP A 81 16.47 0.27 -8.88
N ARG A 82 16.74 0.41 -7.60
CA ARG A 82 18.00 -0.02 -6.97
C ARG A 82 17.75 -1.06 -5.88
N CYS A 83 18.56 -2.12 -5.90
CA CYS A 83 18.62 -3.12 -4.85
C CYS A 83 19.30 -2.57 -3.60
N GLY A 84 18.64 -2.62 -2.44
CA GLY A 84 19.18 -2.15 -1.16
C GLY A 84 20.36 -2.98 -0.63
N TYR A 85 20.45 -4.27 -0.98
CA TYR A 85 21.51 -5.15 -0.47
C TYR A 85 22.85 -4.98 -1.21
N CYS A 86 22.82 -4.95 -2.56
CA CYS A 86 24.04 -4.92 -3.38
C CYS A 86 24.17 -3.68 -4.27
N ARG A 87 23.22 -2.73 -4.17
CA ARG A 87 23.21 -1.45 -4.90
C ARG A 87 23.18 -1.54 -6.43
N LYS A 88 22.85 -2.70 -7.00
CA LYS A 88 22.61 -2.84 -8.45
C LYS A 88 21.35 -2.09 -8.89
N ASN A 89 21.43 -1.47 -10.05
CA ASN A 89 20.34 -0.72 -10.67
C ASN A 89 19.63 -1.57 -11.74
N PHE A 90 18.34 -1.30 -11.90
CA PHE A 90 17.42 -1.97 -12.81
C PHE A 90 16.48 -0.93 -13.42
N TYR A 91 16.08 -1.14 -14.66
CA TYR A 91 15.19 -0.23 -15.37
C TYR A 91 13.72 -0.36 -14.93
N GLU A 92 13.28 -1.55 -14.53
CA GLU A 92 11.90 -1.83 -14.08
C GLU A 92 11.91 -2.66 -12.80
N GLU A 93 10.87 -2.51 -11.98
CA GLU A 93 10.67 -3.27 -10.74
C GLU A 93 10.70 -4.78 -10.96
N LYS A 94 10.11 -5.27 -12.07
CA LYS A 94 10.09 -6.71 -12.39
C LYS A 94 11.49 -7.34 -12.51
N TYR A 95 12.48 -6.57 -12.93
CA TYR A 95 13.85 -7.06 -13.04
C TYR A 95 14.56 -7.06 -11.68
N LEU A 96 14.22 -6.10 -10.82
CA LEU A 96 14.67 -6.10 -9.43
C LEU A 96 14.06 -7.28 -8.65
N ASP A 97 12.78 -7.58 -8.85
CA ASP A 97 12.11 -8.75 -8.26
C ASP A 97 12.80 -10.04 -8.66
N LYS A 98 13.04 -10.25 -9.97
CA LYS A 98 13.82 -11.40 -10.46
C LYS A 98 15.23 -11.44 -9.88
N HIS A 99 15.86 -10.28 -9.67
CA HIS A 99 17.18 -10.23 -9.04
C HIS A 99 17.11 -10.71 -7.59
N PHE A 100 16.11 -10.32 -6.80
CA PHE A 100 15.93 -10.84 -5.44
C PHE A 100 15.75 -12.36 -5.43
N ASP A 101 14.90 -12.89 -6.31
CA ASP A 101 14.62 -14.32 -6.39
C ASP A 101 15.87 -15.15 -6.76
N ASN A 102 16.80 -14.57 -7.52
CA ASN A 102 18.00 -15.28 -7.98
C ASN A 102 19.25 -15.06 -7.09
N ARG A 103 19.37 -13.90 -6.44
CA ARG A 103 20.63 -13.46 -5.80
C ARG A 103 20.51 -13.20 -4.30
N HIS A 104 19.30 -13.07 -3.78
CA HIS A 104 19.02 -12.76 -2.38
C HIS A 104 17.92 -13.66 -1.80
N PHE A 105 17.70 -14.83 -2.41
CA PHE A 105 16.72 -15.81 -1.94
C PHE A 105 17.08 -16.34 -0.56
N ASP A 106 18.37 -16.48 -0.27
CA ASP A 106 18.96 -16.91 0.98
C ASP A 106 18.68 -15.97 2.16
N LEU A 107 18.35 -14.70 1.89
CA LEU A 107 17.98 -13.73 2.92
C LEU A 107 16.53 -13.90 3.42
N LEU A 108 15.73 -14.77 2.79
CA LEU A 108 14.36 -15.04 3.19
C LEU A 108 14.33 -15.95 4.43
N ASN A 109 13.63 -15.51 5.48
CA ASN A 109 13.39 -16.33 6.66
C ASN A 109 12.23 -17.32 6.44
N THR A 110 12.46 -18.39 5.68
CA THR A 110 11.42 -19.35 5.29
C THR A 110 10.84 -20.17 6.46
N SER A 111 11.53 -20.26 7.61
CA SER A 111 11.08 -21.07 8.75
C SER A 111 10.01 -20.39 9.60
N HIS A 112 10.10 -19.06 9.79
CA HIS A 112 9.18 -18.31 10.64
C HIS A 112 8.19 -17.45 9.86
N SER A 113 8.56 -17.02 8.65
CA SER A 113 7.69 -16.18 7.86
C SER A 113 6.56 -16.96 7.17
N ARG A 114 5.56 -16.22 6.72
CA ARG A 114 4.33 -16.70 6.11
C ARG A 114 4.14 -15.99 4.78
N CYS A 115 3.63 -16.72 3.80
CA CYS A 115 3.27 -16.13 2.52
C CYS A 115 1.95 -15.33 2.66
N LEU A 116 1.99 -14.00 2.51
CA LEU A 116 0.76 -13.20 2.56
C LEU A 116 -0.14 -13.42 1.34
N ALA A 117 0.40 -13.91 0.22
CA ALA A 117 -0.39 -14.22 -0.96
C ALA A 117 -1.48 -15.28 -0.67
N ASP A 118 -1.26 -16.16 0.30
CA ASP A 118 -2.25 -17.16 0.74
C ASP A 118 -3.49 -16.50 1.37
N LEU A 119 -3.34 -15.27 1.87
CA LEU A 119 -4.43 -14.50 2.49
C LEU A 119 -5.21 -13.67 1.47
N CYS A 120 -4.78 -13.62 0.21
CA CYS A 120 -5.40 -12.75 -0.79
C CYS A 120 -6.88 -13.04 -1.04
N GLY A 121 -7.28 -14.31 -0.95
CA GLY A 121 -8.69 -14.68 -1.05
C GLY A 121 -9.53 -14.03 0.07
N ALA A 122 -9.00 -13.95 1.29
CA ALA A 122 -9.68 -13.34 2.43
C ALA A 122 -9.61 -11.80 2.41
N LEU A 123 -8.51 -11.24 1.92
CA LEU A 123 -8.23 -9.80 1.92
C LEU A 123 -8.70 -9.07 0.65
N HIS A 124 -9.27 -9.75 -0.34
CA HIS A 124 -9.70 -9.14 -1.62
C HIS A 124 -8.57 -8.44 -2.39
N CYS A 125 -7.36 -9.05 -2.45
CA CYS A 125 -6.21 -8.48 -3.19
C CYS A 125 -6.53 -8.12 -4.65
N ASP A 126 -7.45 -8.86 -5.28
CA ASP A 126 -7.81 -8.66 -6.68
C ASP A 126 -8.41 -7.27 -6.96
N LEU A 127 -8.82 -6.53 -5.91
CA LEU A 127 -9.29 -5.14 -6.02
C LEU A 127 -8.17 -4.11 -6.15
N VAL A 128 -6.99 -4.41 -5.60
CA VAL A 128 -5.82 -3.52 -5.65
C VAL A 128 -4.83 -3.91 -6.75
N MET A 129 -4.99 -5.10 -7.32
CA MET A 129 -4.24 -5.54 -8.49
C MET A 129 -4.94 -5.02 -9.75
N ASP A 130 -4.21 -4.32 -10.63
CA ASP A 130 -4.70 -3.73 -11.89
C ASP A 130 -5.18 -4.77 -12.93
N SER A 131 -5.26 -6.04 -12.54
CA SER A 131 -5.94 -7.05 -13.34
C SER A 131 -7.42 -6.65 -13.44
N SER A 132 -7.80 -6.11 -14.60
CA SER A 132 -9.18 -5.79 -14.98
C SER A 132 -10.13 -6.75 -14.27
N LEU A 133 -11.02 -6.25 -13.41
CA LEU A 133 -12.08 -7.00 -12.75
C LEU A 133 -12.99 -7.59 -13.84
N ARG A 134 -12.52 -8.64 -14.52
CA ARG A 134 -13.35 -9.50 -15.33
C ARG A 134 -14.24 -10.15 -14.29
N LYS A 135 -15.45 -9.61 -14.16
CA LYS A 135 -16.50 -10.12 -13.28
C LYS A 135 -16.77 -11.56 -13.68
N THR A 136 -16.01 -12.49 -13.10
CA THR A 136 -16.24 -13.90 -13.24
C THR A 136 -17.48 -14.23 -12.41
N LYS A 137 -18.23 -15.22 -12.87
CA LYS A 137 -19.40 -15.70 -12.14
C LYS A 137 -18.96 -16.11 -10.73
N CYS A 138 -19.65 -15.60 -9.70
CA CYS A 138 -19.31 -15.91 -8.31
C CYS A 138 -19.32 -17.42 -8.07
N ASN A 139 -18.26 -17.93 -7.42
CA ASN A 139 -18.18 -19.31 -6.98
C ASN A 139 -18.54 -19.38 -5.48
N PRO A 140 -19.69 -19.98 -5.11
CA PRO A 140 -20.14 -20.02 -3.72
C PRO A 140 -19.18 -20.78 -2.80
N ALA A 141 -18.53 -21.84 -3.31
CA ALA A 141 -17.57 -22.60 -2.52
C ALA A 141 -16.29 -21.80 -2.24
N ALA A 142 -15.85 -20.97 -3.20
CA ALA A 142 -14.70 -20.09 -2.99
C ALA A 142 -15.03 -18.96 -2.01
N ALA A 143 -16.21 -18.34 -2.14
CA ALA A 143 -16.68 -17.31 -1.21
C ALA A 143 -16.76 -17.84 0.23
N ALA A 144 -17.36 -19.03 0.44
CA ALA A 144 -17.43 -19.64 1.78
C ALA A 144 -16.05 -19.95 2.37
N ARG A 145 -15.11 -20.49 1.58
CA ARG A 145 -13.74 -20.75 2.05
C ARG A 145 -13.01 -19.47 2.43
N ASN A 146 -13.11 -18.42 1.60
CA ASN A 146 -12.47 -17.14 1.86
C ASN A 146 -13.08 -16.45 3.09
N LYS A 147 -14.40 -16.58 3.29
CA LYS A 147 -15.09 -16.10 4.49
C LYS A 147 -14.53 -16.74 5.75
N HIS A 148 -14.46 -18.07 5.81
CA HIS A 148 -13.92 -18.78 6.96
C HIS A 148 -12.45 -18.46 7.23
N LEU A 149 -11.64 -18.33 6.17
CA LEU A 149 -10.26 -17.89 6.31
C LEU A 149 -10.18 -16.48 6.92
N CYS A 150 -11.04 -15.56 6.47
CA CYS A 150 -11.12 -14.20 6.98
C CYS A 150 -11.54 -14.16 8.46
N GLU A 151 -12.56 -14.92 8.83
CA GLU A 151 -13.03 -15.02 10.23
C GLU A 151 -11.92 -15.58 11.15
N SER A 152 -11.22 -16.63 10.71
CA SER A 152 -10.09 -17.20 11.45
C SER A 152 -8.92 -16.20 11.64
N LEU A 153 -8.69 -15.32 10.66
CA LEU A 153 -7.74 -14.21 10.82
C LEU A 153 -8.22 -13.22 11.89
N ALA A 154 -9.51 -12.86 11.89
CA ALA A 154 -10.08 -11.98 12.91
C ALA A 154 -9.94 -12.57 14.32
N ASP A 155 -10.23 -13.86 14.49
CA ASP A 155 -10.10 -14.57 15.77
C ASP A 155 -8.66 -14.64 16.27
N SER A 156 -7.71 -14.94 15.38
CA SER A 156 -6.30 -15.11 15.75
C SER A 156 -5.56 -13.78 15.98
N CYS A 157 -5.91 -12.74 15.20
CA CYS A 157 -5.24 -11.45 15.24
C CYS A 157 -5.89 -10.46 16.22
N PHE A 158 -7.21 -10.53 16.36
CA PHE A 158 -8.02 -9.64 17.20
C PHE A 158 -8.97 -10.46 18.09
N PRO A 159 -8.46 -11.30 19.01
CA PRO A 159 -9.33 -12.10 19.86
C PRO A 159 -10.11 -11.21 20.84
N VAL A 160 -11.44 -11.35 20.84
CA VAL A 160 -12.36 -10.60 21.73
C VAL A 160 -12.02 -10.76 23.22
N SER A 161 -11.37 -11.87 23.59
CA SER A 161 -10.93 -12.16 24.97
C SER A 161 -9.79 -11.26 25.46
N LYS A 162 -9.05 -10.59 24.56
CA LYS A 162 -7.94 -9.68 24.92
C LYS A 162 -8.39 -8.26 25.26
N GLY A 163 -9.70 -8.04 25.44
CA GLY A 163 -10.26 -6.80 25.94
C GLY A 163 -11.00 -5.97 24.88
N PRO A 164 -11.58 -4.82 25.29
CA PRO A 164 -12.55 -4.09 24.48
C PRO A 164 -11.97 -3.50 23.20
N VAL A 165 -10.69 -3.09 23.20
CA VAL A 165 -10.00 -2.60 21.99
C VAL A 165 -9.88 -3.71 20.95
N SER A 166 -9.46 -4.91 21.37
CA SER A 166 -9.35 -6.07 20.49
C SER A 166 -10.73 -6.46 19.94
N GLY A 167 -11.77 -6.43 20.78
CA GLY A 167 -13.15 -6.66 20.35
C GLY A 167 -13.66 -5.66 19.30
N ARG A 168 -13.36 -4.36 19.45
CA ARG A 168 -13.71 -3.36 18.41
C ARG A 168 -12.98 -3.60 17.10
N LEU A 169 -11.70 -3.94 17.15
CA LEU A 169 -10.90 -4.25 15.96
C LEU A 169 -11.36 -5.56 15.30
N HIS A 170 -11.78 -6.54 16.09
CA HIS A 170 -12.38 -7.78 15.61
C HIS A 170 -13.64 -7.50 14.79
N GLU A 171 -14.61 -6.77 15.37
CA GLU A 171 -15.84 -6.39 14.69
C GLU A 171 -15.57 -5.54 13.44
N PHE A 172 -14.62 -4.60 13.54
CA PHE A 172 -14.17 -3.81 12.41
C PHE A 172 -13.62 -4.70 11.30
N PHE A 173 -12.75 -5.65 11.60
CA PHE A 173 -12.14 -6.54 10.62
C PHE A 173 -13.19 -7.39 9.91
N LEU A 174 -14.14 -7.97 10.65
CA LEU A 174 -15.24 -8.76 10.07
C LEU A 174 -16.05 -7.93 9.08
N ARG A 175 -16.46 -6.72 9.46
CA ARG A 175 -17.25 -5.83 8.58
C ARG A 175 -16.46 -5.30 7.39
N GLN A 176 -15.17 -5.03 7.59
CA GLN A 176 -14.33 -4.42 6.58
C GLN A 176 -13.90 -5.42 5.49
N PHE A 177 -13.64 -6.67 5.88
CA PHE A 177 -13.06 -7.71 5.01
C PHE A 177 -14.00 -8.91 4.80
N CYS A 178 -14.61 -9.44 5.85
CA CYS A 178 -15.23 -10.76 5.81
C CYS A 178 -16.66 -10.78 5.28
N ASP A 179 -17.47 -9.76 5.60
CA ASP A 179 -18.88 -9.67 5.19
C ASP A 179 -19.08 -9.61 3.68
N ALA A 180 -18.06 -9.15 2.94
CA ALA A 180 -18.06 -9.08 1.49
C ALA A 180 -17.93 -10.45 0.80
N HIS A 181 -17.59 -11.52 1.53
CA HIS A 181 -17.49 -12.89 0.99
C HIS A 181 -18.87 -13.55 0.81
N THR A 182 -19.66 -13.02 -0.12
CA THR A 182 -20.99 -13.53 -0.47
C THR A 182 -21.30 -13.38 -1.97
N CYS A 183 -22.04 -14.33 -2.55
CA CYS A 183 -22.44 -14.28 -3.95
C CYS A 183 -23.74 -13.49 -4.20
N SER A 184 -24.51 -13.17 -3.15
CA SER A 184 -25.88 -12.64 -3.29
C SER A 184 -25.95 -11.10 -3.34
N GLY A 185 -24.88 -10.43 -3.80
CA GLY A 185 -24.85 -8.96 -3.89
C GLY A 185 -24.78 -8.26 -2.53
N GLY A 186 -24.09 -8.86 -1.56
CA GLY A 186 -23.94 -8.33 -0.22
C GLY A 186 -23.01 -7.11 -0.10
N PRO A 187 -22.51 -6.83 1.13
CA PRO A 187 -21.68 -5.66 1.41
C PRO A 187 -20.47 -5.57 0.48
N LYS A 188 -20.15 -4.36 0.01
CA LYS A 188 -18.93 -4.13 -0.76
C LYS A 188 -17.72 -4.30 0.16
N PRO A 189 -16.61 -4.86 -0.34
CA PRO A 189 -15.36 -4.87 0.40
C PRO A 189 -14.92 -3.44 0.72
N PHE A 190 -14.30 -3.25 1.89
CA PHE A 190 -13.81 -1.97 2.39
C PHE A 190 -14.86 -0.85 2.52
N PRO A 191 -15.99 -1.07 3.21
CA PRO A 191 -17.05 -0.07 3.36
C PRO A 191 -16.60 1.23 4.02
N LYS A 192 -15.60 1.19 4.92
CA LYS A 192 -15.01 2.40 5.54
C LYS A 192 -13.99 3.11 4.65
N GLY A 193 -13.73 2.58 3.46
CA GLY A 193 -12.75 3.10 2.51
C GLY A 193 -11.31 2.98 3.02
N GLN A 194 -10.39 3.49 2.20
CA GLN A 194 -9.01 3.73 2.60
C GLN A 194 -8.98 5.02 3.45
N LYS A 195 -8.12 5.06 4.48
CA LYS A 195 -7.88 6.34 5.16
C LYS A 195 -7.28 7.31 4.13
N ASN A 196 -7.98 8.41 3.84
CA ASN A 196 -7.44 9.49 3.02
C ASN A 196 -6.13 9.96 3.66
N ARG A 197 -4.98 9.54 3.11
CA ARG A 197 -3.74 10.31 3.21
C ARG A 197 -4.05 11.61 2.50
N THR A 198 -4.65 12.58 3.20
CA THR A 198 -4.69 13.97 2.76
C THR A 198 -3.27 14.30 2.37
N SER A 199 -3.04 14.43 1.06
CA SER A 199 -1.71 14.40 0.48
C SER A 199 -0.85 15.39 1.26
N MET A 200 0.18 14.92 1.98
CA MET A 200 1.05 15.82 2.74
C MET A 200 1.61 16.91 1.82
N LEU A 201 1.78 16.60 0.52
CA LEU A 201 2.11 17.56 -0.53
C LEU A 201 1.03 18.62 -0.73
N TYR A 202 -0.26 18.25 -0.72
CA TYR A 202 -1.36 19.22 -0.81
C TYR A 202 -1.38 20.18 0.39
N ILE A 203 -1.16 19.67 1.61
CA ILE A 203 -1.09 20.50 2.82
C ILE A 203 0.14 21.42 2.73
N SER A 204 1.31 20.89 2.37
CA SER A 204 2.55 21.66 2.21
C SER A 204 2.43 22.74 1.13
N LEU A 205 1.84 22.42 -0.03
CA LEU A 205 1.58 23.38 -1.11
C LEU A 205 0.57 24.45 -0.67
N SER A 206 -0.45 24.08 0.09
CA SER A 206 -1.43 25.01 0.64
C SER A 206 -0.79 26.01 1.61
N VAL A 207 0.04 25.51 2.54
CA VAL A 207 0.78 26.36 3.50
C VAL A 207 1.78 27.27 2.78
N LEU A 208 2.53 26.75 1.81
CA LEU A 208 3.47 27.53 1.00
C LEU A 208 2.76 28.67 0.26
N THR A 209 1.61 28.37 -0.35
CA THR A 209 0.80 29.36 -1.07
C THR A 209 0.31 30.47 -0.12
N LEU A 210 -0.18 30.10 1.06
CA LEU A 210 -0.62 31.06 2.09
C LEU A 210 0.50 31.97 2.62
N MET A 211 1.75 31.52 2.59
CA MET A 211 2.92 32.33 2.99
C MET A 211 3.43 33.24 1.86
N LEU A 212 3.44 32.75 0.62
CA LEU A 212 3.95 33.51 -0.53
C LEU A 212 2.99 34.60 -1.00
N LEU A 213 1.67 34.38 -0.93
CA LEU A 213 0.68 35.36 -1.37
C LEU A 213 0.80 36.71 -0.63
N PRO A 214 0.83 36.75 0.72
CA PRO A 214 0.95 38.00 1.46
C PRO A 214 2.28 38.70 1.21
N LEU A 215 3.38 37.95 1.09
CA LEU A 215 4.70 38.50 0.77
C LEU A 215 4.71 39.17 -0.61
N PHE A 216 4.09 38.55 -1.60
CA PHE A 216 3.94 39.14 -2.93
C PHE A 216 3.15 40.46 -2.88
N TYR A 217 1.99 40.48 -2.22
CA TYR A 217 1.20 41.71 -2.10
C TYR A 217 1.90 42.79 -1.27
N PHE A 218 2.64 42.40 -0.24
CA PHE A 218 3.46 43.32 0.55
C PHE A 218 4.58 43.94 -0.29
N PHE A 219 5.25 43.15 -1.14
CA PHE A 219 6.27 43.66 -2.05
C PHE A 219 5.69 44.64 -3.07
N ILE A 220 4.53 44.32 -3.66
CA ILE A 220 3.81 45.23 -4.56
C ILE A 220 3.42 46.53 -3.83
N TYR A 221 2.95 46.44 -2.58
CA TYR A 221 2.63 47.62 -1.77
C TYR A 221 3.87 48.50 -1.54
N LEU A 222 5.00 47.91 -1.16
CA LEU A 222 6.27 48.64 -1.00
C LEU A 222 6.75 49.25 -2.31
N TYR A 223 6.64 48.53 -3.43
CA TYR A 223 7.03 49.00 -4.75
C TYR A 223 6.18 50.20 -5.20
N GLN A 224 4.86 50.11 -5.07
CA GLN A 224 3.96 51.23 -5.38
C GLN A 224 4.19 52.43 -4.46
N ARG A 225 4.45 52.19 -3.17
CA ARG A 225 4.79 53.25 -2.20
C ARG A 225 6.13 53.90 -2.55
N GLY A 226 7.13 53.12 -2.96
CA GLY A 226 8.43 53.60 -3.40
C GLY A 226 8.35 54.47 -4.65
N ILE A 227 7.58 54.04 -5.66
CA ILE A 227 7.30 54.85 -6.87
C ILE A 227 6.57 56.14 -6.50
N LYS A 228 5.55 56.09 -5.64
CA LYS A 228 4.83 57.28 -5.18
C LYS A 228 5.75 58.25 -4.43
N SER A 229 6.61 57.76 -3.54
CA SER A 229 7.60 58.58 -2.82
C SER A 229 8.62 59.24 -3.77
N GLY A 230 9.14 58.50 -4.75
CA GLY A 230 10.07 59.05 -5.75
C GLY A 230 9.44 60.12 -6.65
N SER A 231 8.17 59.95 -7.01
CA SER A 231 7.42 60.97 -7.78
C SER A 231 7.15 62.25 -6.99
N GLN A 232 6.98 62.17 -5.66
CA GLN A 232 6.78 63.33 -4.80
C GLN A 232 8.07 64.13 -4.59
N GLU A 233 9.22 63.45 -4.48
CA GLU A 233 10.54 64.09 -4.41
C GLU A 233 10.88 64.85 -5.70
N LEU A 234 10.65 64.26 -6.88
CA LEU A 234 10.88 64.94 -8.17
C LEU A 234 9.97 66.18 -8.34
N LYS A 235 8.74 66.14 -7.81
CA LYS A 235 7.80 67.27 -7.87
C LYS A 235 8.20 68.45 -6.96
N ARG A 236 8.97 68.21 -5.89
CA ARG A 236 9.51 69.28 -5.03
C ARG A 236 10.68 70.03 -5.65
N ILE A 237 11.39 69.45 -6.63
CA ILE A 237 12.62 70.03 -7.19
C ILE A 237 12.36 70.94 -8.41
N SER A 238 11.13 71.02 -8.96
CA SER A 238 10.89 71.70 -10.25
C SER A 238 10.50 73.19 -10.21
N LEU A 239 10.57 73.90 -9.08
CA LEU A 239 10.20 75.33 -9.02
C LEU A 239 11.13 76.14 -8.09
N SER A 240 12.41 76.26 -8.46
CA SER A 240 13.20 77.42 -8.04
C SER A 240 14.35 77.69 -9.00
N GLY A 241 14.35 78.86 -9.64
CA GLY A 241 15.53 79.39 -10.31
C GLY A 241 15.47 79.52 -11.84
N ARG A 242 14.51 80.30 -12.37
CA ARG A 242 14.72 80.98 -13.67
C ARG A 242 14.52 82.49 -13.51
N LYS A 243 15.49 83.15 -12.86
CA LYS A 243 15.61 84.61 -12.90
C LYS A 243 16.04 85.01 -14.32
N LYS A 244 15.16 85.72 -15.04
CA LYS A 244 15.52 86.52 -16.21
C LYS A 244 16.40 87.69 -15.75
N LYS A 245 17.55 87.91 -16.40
CA LYS A 245 18.19 89.23 -16.47
C LYS A 245 17.79 89.87 -17.80
N SER A 246 17.26 91.09 -17.75
CA SER A 246 17.11 91.98 -18.90
C SER A 246 17.85 93.27 -18.57
N PHE A 247 18.67 93.71 -19.52
CA PHE A 247 19.47 94.94 -19.59
C PHE A 247 20.46 95.20 -18.45
#